data_AF-A0A7T4R114-F1
#
_entry.id   AF-A0A7T4R114-F1
#
_cell.length_a   1.000
_cell.length_b   1.000
_cell.length_c   1.000
_cell.angle_alpha   90.00
_cell.angle_beta   90.00
_cell.angle_gamma   90.00
#
_symmetry.space_group_name_H-M   'P 1'
#
loop_
_entity.id
_entity.type
_entity.pdbx_description
1 polymer ?
#
loop_
_entity_poly.entity_id
_entity_poly.type
_entity_poly.pdbx_seq_one_letter_code
_entity_poly.pdbx_strand_id
1 'polypeptide(L)'
;MRTLIIAIIASLPLVSAHSQTLCTQAATIGTPKMPDVQESTFSQVAELKDEINDYIANAEQRLAKCDSPSNPDYPFFHNLAVMHLEQVAERYNALVSHHNASVTVATK
;
A
#
# COMPACT_ATOMS: atom_id res chain seq x y z
N MET A 1 -48.77 -11.11 -39.16
CA MET A 1 -48.19 -10.20 -38.15
C MET A 1 -47.51 -11.05 -37.08
N ARG A 2 -46.18 -11.15 -37.11
CA ARG A 2 -45.38 -11.89 -36.14
C ARG A 2 -44.52 -10.88 -35.40
N THR A 3 -44.91 -10.54 -34.17
CA THR A 3 -44.21 -9.61 -33.29
C THR A 3 -42.97 -10.32 -32.76
N LEU A 4 -41.80 -9.99 -33.31
CA LEU A 4 -40.51 -10.41 -32.77
C LEU A 4 -40.19 -9.48 -31.58
N ILE A 5 -40.30 -10.03 -30.37
CA ILE A 5 -39.83 -9.38 -29.14
C ILE A 5 -38.30 -9.47 -29.16
N ILE A 6 -37.64 -8.36 -29.47
CA ILE A 6 -36.19 -8.21 -29.33
C ILE A 6 -35.91 -8.01 -27.84
N ALA A 7 -35.60 -9.10 -27.15
CA ALA A 7 -35.05 -9.05 -25.80
C ALA A 7 -33.58 -8.61 -25.89
N ILE A 8 -33.34 -7.32 -25.72
CA ILE A 8 -31.99 -6.78 -25.52
C ILE A 8 -31.54 -7.22 -24.13
N ILE A 9 -30.78 -8.31 -24.06
CA ILE A 9 -30.04 -8.70 -22.87
C ILE A 9 -28.93 -7.65 -22.72
N ALA A 10 -29.19 -6.63 -21.90
CA ALA A 10 -28.16 -5.77 -21.37
C ALA A 10 -27.29 -6.62 -20.44
N SER A 11 -26.32 -7.33 -21.02
CA SER A 11 -25.27 -8.01 -20.27
C SER A 11 -24.48 -6.97 -19.48
N LEU A 12 -24.67 -6.97 -18.16
CA LEU A 12 -23.95 -6.14 -17.21
C LEU A 12 -22.43 -6.30 -17.41
N PRO A 13 -21.64 -5.22 -17.39
CA PRO A 13 -20.19 -5.32 -17.37
C PRO A 13 -19.75 -5.70 -15.94
N LEU A 14 -19.83 -6.97 -15.59
CA LEU A 14 -19.40 -7.52 -14.29
C LEU A 14 -17.88 -7.77 -14.20
N VAL A 15 -17.07 -7.16 -15.07
CA VAL A 15 -15.65 -7.51 -15.26
C VAL A 15 -14.64 -6.48 -14.78
N SER A 16 -15.03 -5.29 -14.31
CA SER A 16 -14.05 -4.25 -13.98
C SER A 16 -13.46 -4.33 -12.56
N ALA A 17 -14.21 -4.77 -11.55
CA ALA A 17 -13.77 -4.70 -10.14
C ALA A 17 -12.58 -5.62 -9.78
N HIS A 18 -12.37 -6.72 -10.52
CA HIS A 18 -11.29 -7.69 -10.25
C HIS A 18 -9.90 -7.20 -10.68
N SER A 19 -9.80 -6.30 -11.65
CA SER A 19 -8.50 -5.77 -12.10
C SER A 19 -7.94 -4.67 -11.19
N GLN A 20 -8.76 -4.14 -10.28
CA GLN A 20 -8.53 -2.86 -9.59
C GLN A 20 -8.08 -3.03 -8.15
N THR A 21 -8.67 -4.00 -7.43
CA THR A 21 -8.13 -4.51 -6.15
C THR A 21 -6.70 -5.02 -6.32
N LEU A 22 -6.35 -5.49 -7.52
CA LEU A 22 -4.98 -5.88 -7.86
C LEU A 22 -4.00 -4.72 -7.83
N CYS A 23 -4.39 -3.48 -8.13
CA CYS A 23 -3.46 -2.33 -8.15
C CYS A 23 -3.05 -1.93 -6.74
N THR A 24 -4.00 -1.75 -5.82
CA THR A 24 -3.68 -1.48 -4.41
C THR A 24 -2.95 -2.68 -3.78
N GLN A 25 -3.36 -3.91 -4.10
CA GLN A 25 -2.68 -5.10 -3.58
C GLN A 25 -1.26 -5.25 -4.15
N ALA A 26 -1.04 -4.93 -5.43
CA ALA A 26 0.28 -4.94 -6.06
C ALA A 26 1.17 -3.85 -5.49
N ALA A 27 0.62 -2.69 -5.15
CA ALA A 27 1.36 -1.62 -4.50
C ALA A 27 1.97 -2.05 -3.16
N THR A 28 1.14 -2.68 -2.33
CA THR A 28 1.43 -2.98 -0.92
C THR A 28 2.01 -4.37 -0.69
N ILE A 29 2.17 -5.16 -1.76
CA ILE A 29 2.75 -6.50 -1.68
C ILE A 29 4.16 -6.45 -1.09
N GLY A 30 4.46 -7.41 -0.21
CA GLY A 30 5.76 -7.50 0.44
C GLY A 30 6.01 -6.41 1.48
N THR A 31 4.94 -5.89 2.12
CA THR A 31 5.08 -4.99 3.29
C THR A 31 6.04 -5.63 4.32
N PRO A 32 7.10 -4.93 4.74
CA PRO A 32 8.06 -5.43 5.71
C PRO A 32 7.39 -5.76 7.05
N LYS A 33 7.89 -6.80 7.73
CA LYS A 33 7.40 -7.13 9.07
C LYS A 33 7.96 -6.14 10.07
N MET A 34 7.09 -5.23 10.53
CA MET A 34 7.42 -4.27 11.58
C MET A 34 7.49 -4.97 12.95
N PRO A 35 8.60 -4.86 13.70
CA PRO A 35 8.63 -5.28 15.09
C PRO A 35 7.73 -4.38 15.95
N ASP A 36 7.32 -4.88 17.11
CA ASP A 36 6.65 -4.04 18.10
C ASP A 36 7.62 -2.99 18.65
N VAL A 37 7.13 -1.78 18.93
CA VAL A 37 7.97 -0.67 19.41
C VAL A 37 8.68 -1.02 20.71
N GLN A 38 7.96 -1.65 21.64
CA GLN A 38 8.47 -1.97 22.98
C GLN A 38 9.40 -3.20 23.00
N GLU A 39 9.31 -4.07 21.98
CA GLU A 39 10.07 -5.32 21.89
C GLU A 39 11.22 -5.25 20.88
N SER A 40 11.29 -4.17 20.10
CA SER A 40 12.34 -3.97 19.08
C SER A 40 13.70 -3.65 19.70
N THR A 41 14.77 -4.08 19.01
CA THR A 41 16.16 -3.71 19.36
C THR A 41 16.71 -2.66 18.38
N PHE A 42 17.75 -1.93 18.81
CA PHE A 42 18.42 -0.96 17.94
C PHE A 42 18.95 -1.57 16.63
N SER A 43 19.54 -2.77 16.70
CA SER A 43 20.06 -3.48 15.50
C SER A 43 18.94 -3.79 14.51
N GLN A 44 17.81 -4.30 15.00
CA GLN A 44 16.65 -4.61 14.16
C GLN A 44 16.08 -3.35 13.49
N VAL A 45 16.01 -2.23 14.20
CA VAL A 45 15.53 -0.96 13.63
C VAL A 45 16.52 -0.41 12.60
N ALA A 46 17.83 -0.56 12.82
CA ALA A 46 18.86 -0.14 11.87
C ALA A 46 18.80 -0.96 10.57
N GLU A 47 18.63 -2.29 10.67
CA GLU A 47 18.50 -3.19 9.51
C GLU A 47 17.20 -2.94 8.72
N LEU A 48 16.11 -2.64 9.44
CA LEU A 48 14.78 -2.41 8.85
C LEU A 48 14.73 -1.16 7.93
N LYS A 49 15.66 -0.21 8.11
CA LYS A 49 15.73 1.01 7.30
C LYS A 49 15.82 0.69 5.80
N ASP A 50 16.73 -0.20 5.44
CA ASP A 50 17.02 -0.50 4.04
C ASP A 50 15.85 -1.30 3.42
N GLU A 51 15.28 -2.23 4.18
CA GLU A 51 14.08 -2.98 3.76
C GLU A 51 12.88 -2.06 3.48
N ILE A 52 12.67 -1.04 4.31
CA ILE A 52 11.57 -0.07 4.12
C ILE A 52 11.83 0.82 2.92
N ASN A 53 13.05 1.32 2.74
CA ASN A 53 13.40 2.14 1.57
C ASN A 53 13.16 1.36 0.28
N ASP A 54 13.61 0.11 0.21
CA ASP A 54 13.40 -0.76 -0.94
C ASP A 54 11.91 -1.05 -1.14
N TYR A 55 11.17 -1.31 -0.07
CA TYR A 55 9.73 -1.53 -0.14
C TYR A 55 8.98 -0.32 -0.70
N ILE A 56 9.23 0.89 -0.19
CA ILE A 56 8.57 2.12 -0.64
C ILE A 56 8.91 2.40 -2.10
N ALA A 57 10.20 2.34 -2.47
CA ALA A 57 10.63 2.57 -3.85
C ALA A 57 9.97 1.59 -4.84
N ASN A 58 9.88 0.30 -4.48
CA ASN A 58 9.19 -0.68 -5.31
C ASN A 58 7.67 -0.46 -5.35
N ALA A 59 7.06 -0.04 -4.23
CA ALA A 59 5.63 0.26 -4.18
C ALA A 59 5.26 1.46 -5.06
N GLU A 60 6.06 2.52 -5.06
CA GLU A 60 5.91 3.69 -5.94
C GLU A 60 6.02 3.30 -7.41
N GLN A 61 7.00 2.47 -7.79
CA GLN A 61 7.13 1.96 -9.15
C GLN A 61 5.92 1.13 -9.60
N ARG A 62 5.34 0.34 -8.68
CA ARG A 62 4.14 -0.45 -8.95
C ARG A 62 2.92 0.47 -9.08
N LEU A 63 2.81 1.51 -8.25
CA LEU A 63 1.76 2.54 -8.36
C LEU A 63 1.79 3.24 -9.72
N ALA A 64 2.96 3.68 -10.16
CA ALA A 64 3.14 4.36 -11.44
C ALA A 64 2.74 3.50 -12.65
N LYS A 65 2.81 2.16 -12.53
CA LYS A 65 2.35 1.22 -13.56
C LYS A 65 0.84 0.95 -13.51
N CYS A 66 0.19 1.27 -12.38
CA CYS A 66 -1.25 1.13 -12.19
C CYS A 66 -2.04 2.38 -12.63
N ASP A 67 -1.32 3.43 -13.05
CA ASP A 67 -1.87 4.70 -13.50
C ASP A 67 -2.70 4.50 -14.79
N SER A 68 -4.03 4.52 -14.65
CA SER A 68 -4.96 4.35 -15.77
C SER A 68 -6.03 5.45 -15.72
N PRO A 69 -5.82 6.59 -16.41
CA PRO A 69 -6.77 7.72 -16.43
C PRO A 69 -8.17 7.36 -16.94
N SER A 70 -8.31 6.23 -17.64
CA SER A 70 -9.58 5.68 -18.11
C SER A 70 -10.43 5.03 -17.01
N ASN A 71 -9.90 4.87 -15.80
CA ASN A 71 -10.60 4.26 -14.67
C ASN A 71 -11.11 5.36 -13.71
N PRO A 72 -12.44 5.51 -13.53
CA PRO A 72 -13.01 6.50 -12.61
C PRO A 72 -12.66 6.25 -11.13
N ASP A 73 -12.39 4.99 -10.75
CA ASP A 73 -12.05 4.62 -9.37
C ASP A 73 -10.54 4.64 -9.09
N TYR A 74 -9.72 4.94 -10.11
CA TYR A 74 -8.27 5.01 -9.96
C TYR A 74 -7.82 5.92 -8.79
N PRO A 75 -8.35 7.15 -8.64
CA PRO A 75 -7.94 8.03 -7.54
C PRO A 75 -8.17 7.40 -6.16
N PHE A 76 -9.26 6.64 -5.98
CA PHE A 76 -9.56 5.98 -4.71
C PHE A 76 -8.52 4.91 -4.37
N PHE A 77 -8.27 3.98 -5.29
CA PHE A 77 -7.33 2.88 -5.07
C PHE A 77 -5.87 3.33 -4.97
N HIS A 78 -5.50 4.38 -5.71
CA HIS A 78 -4.21 5.04 -5.60
C HIS A 78 -4.03 5.62 -4.19
N ASN A 79 -4.98 6.44 -3.73
CA ASN A 79 -4.93 7.06 -2.40
C ASN A 79 -4.89 6.01 -1.28
N LEU A 80 -5.64 4.91 -1.41
CA LEU A 80 -5.61 3.82 -0.44
C LEU A 80 -4.21 3.18 -0.33
N ALA A 81 -3.51 3.04 -1.46
CA ALA A 81 -2.14 2.54 -1.45
C ALA A 81 -1.16 3.55 -0.85
N VAL A 82 -1.29 4.84 -1.18
CA VAL A 82 -0.48 5.91 -0.59
C VAL A 82 -0.64 5.94 0.94
N MET A 83 -1.88 5.89 1.44
CA MET A 83 -2.16 5.84 2.88
C MET A 83 -1.48 4.64 3.56
N HIS A 84 -1.43 3.48 2.91
CA HIS A 84 -0.74 2.31 3.45
C HIS A 84 0.78 2.53 3.52
N LEU A 85 1.38 3.17 2.51
CA LEU A 85 2.81 3.51 2.52
C LEU A 85 3.14 4.54 3.62
N GLU A 86 2.27 5.53 3.82
CA GLU A 86 2.39 6.50 4.92
C GLU A 86 2.35 5.80 6.28
N GLN A 87 1.41 4.87 6.50
CA GLN A 87 1.34 4.10 7.75
C GLN A 87 2.61 3.27 8.01
N VAL A 88 3.21 2.69 6.97
CA VAL A 88 4.48 1.96 7.09
C VAL A 88 5.60 2.91 7.53
N ALA A 89 5.71 4.08 6.90
CA ALA A 89 6.71 5.08 7.25
C ALA A 89 6.52 5.64 8.67
N GLU A 90 5.28 5.90 9.08
CA GLU A 90 4.94 6.34 10.44
C GLU A 90 5.35 5.33 11.50
N ARG A 91 5.06 4.04 11.29
CA ARG A 91 5.44 2.98 12.23
C ARG A 91 6.96 2.87 12.38
N TYR A 92 7.70 3.01 11.28
CA TYR A 92 9.15 3.07 11.34
C TYR A 92 9.68 4.30 12.07
N ASN A 93 9.10 5.47 11.82
CA ASN A 93 9.50 6.69 12.55
C ASN A 93 9.24 6.57 14.06
N ALA A 94 8.17 5.87 14.47
CA ALA A 94 7.92 5.57 15.88
C ALA A 94 8.99 4.65 16.48
N LEU A 95 9.42 3.62 15.75
CA LEU A 95 10.53 2.75 16.15
C LEU A 95 11.82 3.54 16.34
N VAL A 96 12.20 4.35 15.35
CA VAL A 96 13.40 5.21 15.42
C VAL A 96 13.32 6.19 16.59
N SER A 97 12.17 6.84 16.78
CA SER A 97 12.00 7.83 17.85
C SER A 97 12.12 7.20 19.24
N HIS A 98 11.54 6.02 19.44
CA HIS A 98 11.66 5.27 20.69
C HIS A 98 13.13 4.99 21.04
N HIS A 99 13.89 4.41 20.10
CA HIS A 99 15.29 4.08 20.34
C HIS A 99 16.20 5.30 20.51
N ASN A 100 15.97 6.38 19.75
CA ASN A 100 16.74 7.62 19.91
C ASN A 100 16.48 8.31 21.26
N ALA A 101 15.24 8.25 21.76
CA ALA A 101 14.90 8.76 23.09
C ALA A 101 15.58 7.92 24.19
N SER A 102 15.65 6.60 24.03
CA SER A 102 16.35 5.70 24.97
C SER A 102 17.86 5.99 25.06
N VAL A 103 18.52 6.28 23.93
CA VAL A 103 19.95 6.67 23.93
C VAL A 103 20.17 7.98 24.70
N THR A 104 19.30 8.97 24.49
CA THR A 104 19.43 10.30 25.12
C THR A 104 19.30 10.25 26.65
N VAL A 105 18.44 9.36 27.17
CA VAL A 105 18.27 9.15 28.62
C VAL A 105 19.44 8.37 29.22
N ALA A 106 20.00 7.38 28.50
CA ALA A 106 21.15 6.60 28.99
C ALA A 106 22.46 7.40 29.06
N THR A 107 22.57 8.51 28.32
CA THR A 107 23.74 9.40 28.31
C THR A 107 23.65 10.59 29.27
N LYS A 108 22.58 10.71 30.07
CA LYS A 108 22.43 11.74 31.11
C LYS A 108 22.69 11.17 32.50
#